data_AF-A0A971ARI5-F1
#
_entry.id   AF-A0A971ARI5-F1
#
_cell.length_a   1.000
_cell.length_b   1.000
_cell.length_c   1.000
_cell.angle_alpha   90.00
_cell.angle_beta   90.00
_cell.angle_gamma   90.00
#
_symmetry.space_group_name_H-M   'P 1'
#
loop_
_entity.id
_entity.type
_entity.pdbx_description
1 polymer ?
#
loop_
_entity_poly.entity_id
_entity_poly.type
_entity_poly.pdbx_seq_one_letter_code
_entity_poly.pdbx_strand_id
1 'polypeptide(L)'
;IIQPAIDYLKELNPYLWNQGKTFPATKAQVDNMFADKELIMTMSYEPYEVANNIAKGIYPDTARAFQFDKGTVGNTNYIAIALNSPNKAGALVVINEILSAEIQLSQYENLKTLPVIDYNKLSVDQKKRFDAVNIGQGTIPQEELLSKRIPEIPANLIPIIEEIWLEEVPGK
;
A
#
# COMPACT_ATOMS: atom_id res chain seq x y z
N ILE A 1 25.10 3.55 -3.69
CA ILE A 1 23.97 4.21 -2.97
C ILE A 1 23.16 3.16 -2.19
N ILE A 2 22.79 2.03 -2.80
CA ILE A 2 21.93 1.02 -2.13
C ILE A 2 22.68 0.02 -1.24
N GLN A 3 24.02 -0.07 -1.33
CA GLN A 3 24.81 -1.07 -0.59
C GLN A 3 24.48 -1.14 0.90
N PRO A 4 24.37 -0.03 1.65
CA PRO A 4 24.04 -0.10 3.09
C PRO A 4 22.68 -0.74 3.37
N ALA A 5 21.70 -0.58 2.46
CA ALA A 5 20.39 -1.21 2.60
C ALA A 5 20.46 -2.72 2.31
N ILE A 6 21.23 -3.13 1.30
CA ILE A 6 21.45 -4.54 0.98
C ILE A 6 22.16 -5.24 2.13
N ASP A 7 23.23 -4.66 2.67
CA ASP A 7 23.96 -5.23 3.80
C ASP A 7 23.04 -5.41 5.02
N TYR A 8 22.22 -4.40 5.33
CA TYR A 8 21.25 -4.50 6.41
C TYR A 8 20.19 -5.60 6.18
N LEU A 9 19.71 -5.77 4.94
CA LEU A 9 18.75 -6.83 4.61
C LEU A 9 19.37 -8.23 4.77
N LYS A 10 20.67 -8.40 4.48
CA LYS A 10 21.41 -9.63 4.77
C LYS A 10 21.53 -9.87 6.28
N GLU A 11 21.85 -8.84 7.06
CA GLU A 11 21.92 -8.93 8.53
C GLU A 11 20.60 -9.38 9.15
N LEU A 12 19.47 -9.12 8.48
CA LEU A 12 18.15 -9.56 8.93
C LEU A 12 17.86 -11.03 8.66
N ASN A 13 18.53 -11.69 7.71
CA ASN A 13 18.24 -13.08 7.31
C ASN A 13 18.01 -14.05 8.48
N PRO A 14 18.85 -14.08 9.55
CA PRO A 14 18.63 -14.98 10.69
C PRO A 14 17.27 -14.83 11.39
N TYR A 15 16.62 -13.67 11.26
CA TYR A 15 15.35 -13.33 11.88
C TYR A 15 14.16 -13.42 10.92
N LEU A 16 14.42 -13.51 9.61
CA LEU A 16 13.39 -13.65 8.59
C LEU A 16 12.94 -15.11 8.46
N TRP A 17 11.80 -15.31 7.82
CA TRP A 17 11.26 -16.64 7.59
C TRP A 17 12.29 -17.54 6.88
N ASN A 18 12.35 -18.80 7.31
CA ASN A 18 13.33 -19.78 6.83
C ASN A 18 14.80 -19.27 6.88
N GLN A 19 15.11 -18.41 7.85
CA GLN A 19 16.43 -17.80 8.03
C GLN A 19 16.92 -17.06 6.76
N GLY A 20 15.99 -16.48 5.99
CA GLY A 20 16.29 -15.78 4.74
C GLY A 20 16.78 -16.67 3.59
N LYS A 21 16.75 -18.00 3.73
CA LYS A 21 17.18 -18.94 2.67
C LYS A 21 16.27 -18.88 1.44
N THR A 22 14.98 -18.69 1.69
CA THR A 22 13.96 -18.47 0.68
C THR A 22 12.91 -17.52 1.24
N PHE A 23 12.09 -16.95 0.37
CA PHE A 23 11.00 -16.05 0.72
C PHE A 23 9.67 -16.60 0.19
N PRO A 24 8.52 -16.28 0.83
CA PRO A 24 7.21 -16.59 0.27
C PRO A 24 7.07 -16.00 -1.14
N ALA A 25 6.46 -16.76 -2.06
CA ALA A 25 6.44 -16.41 -3.48
C ALA A 25 5.45 -15.28 -3.79
N THR A 26 4.46 -15.06 -2.92
CA THR A 26 3.39 -14.08 -3.13
C THR A 26 3.02 -13.37 -1.84
N LYS A 27 2.49 -12.15 -1.97
CA LYS A 27 1.89 -11.41 -0.85
C LYS A 27 0.77 -12.18 -0.17
N ALA A 28 -0.11 -12.85 -0.93
CA ALA A 28 -1.18 -13.66 -0.37
C ALA A 28 -0.65 -14.79 0.53
N GLN A 29 0.50 -15.38 0.18
CA GLN A 29 1.16 -16.38 1.02
C GLN A 29 1.68 -15.76 2.34
N VAL A 30 2.32 -14.59 2.27
CA VAL A 30 2.76 -13.84 3.47
C VAL A 30 1.57 -13.54 4.40
N ASP A 31 0.43 -13.14 3.83
CA ASP A 31 -0.77 -12.82 4.61
C ASP A 31 -1.37 -14.03 5.32
N ASN A 32 -1.41 -15.18 4.65
CA ASN A 32 -1.85 -16.43 5.27
C ASN A 32 -0.90 -16.83 6.41
N MET A 33 0.41 -16.73 6.19
CA MET A 33 1.40 -17.04 7.22
C MET A 33 1.31 -16.08 8.42
N PHE A 34 1.00 -14.80 8.20
CA PHE A 34 0.72 -13.86 9.28
C PHE A 34 -0.58 -14.21 10.03
N ALA A 35 -1.65 -14.56 9.31
CA ALA A 35 -2.91 -15.00 9.90
C ALA A 35 -2.74 -16.28 10.76
N ASP A 36 -1.94 -17.22 10.28
CA ASP A 36 -1.60 -18.48 10.95
C ASP A 36 -0.54 -18.32 12.06
N LYS A 37 -0.07 -17.08 12.28
CA LYS A 37 0.94 -16.71 13.29
C LYS A 37 2.33 -17.33 13.04
N GLU A 38 2.60 -17.77 11.82
CA GLU A 38 3.96 -18.15 11.40
C GLU A 38 4.85 -16.91 11.23
N LEU A 39 4.25 -15.77 10.87
CA LEU A 39 4.91 -14.47 10.80
C LEU A 39 4.33 -13.52 11.84
N ILE A 40 5.20 -12.70 12.44
CA ILE A 40 4.78 -11.62 13.34
C ILE A 40 4.44 -10.32 12.60
N MET A 41 4.76 -10.25 11.30
CA MET A 41 4.63 -9.04 10.49
C MET A 41 4.40 -9.38 9.01
N THR A 42 3.59 -8.57 8.34
CA THR A 42 3.41 -8.50 6.89
C THR A 42 3.61 -7.05 6.43
N MET A 43 3.72 -6.81 5.12
CA MET A 43 3.96 -5.48 4.54
C MET A 43 2.99 -5.21 3.40
N SER A 44 2.36 -4.04 3.34
CA SER A 44 1.42 -3.70 2.27
C SER A 44 1.64 -2.28 1.74
N TYR A 45 1.32 -2.08 0.47
CA TYR A 45 1.16 -0.75 -0.14
C TYR A 45 -0.24 -0.17 0.09
N GLU A 46 -1.21 -0.99 0.50
CA GLU A 46 -2.57 -0.56 0.74
C GLU A 46 -2.71 0.02 2.17
N PRO A 47 -3.09 1.30 2.31
CA PRO A 47 -3.01 2.03 3.58
C PRO A 47 -3.89 1.44 4.69
N TYR A 48 -5.00 0.80 4.31
CA TYR A 48 -6.01 0.27 5.22
C TYR A 48 -6.24 -1.23 5.06
N GLU A 49 -5.24 -1.96 4.55
CA GLU A 49 -5.31 -3.42 4.39
C GLU A 49 -5.65 -4.13 5.70
N VAL A 50 -5.08 -3.67 6.83
CA VAL A 50 -5.34 -4.25 8.16
C VAL A 50 -6.84 -4.24 8.49
N ALA A 51 -7.52 -3.11 8.30
CA ALA A 51 -8.97 -3.03 8.53
C ALA A 51 -9.75 -3.95 7.59
N ASN A 52 -9.39 -3.99 6.31
CA ASN A 52 -10.03 -4.86 5.32
C ASN A 52 -9.88 -6.34 5.69
N ASN A 53 -8.69 -6.78 6.09
CA ASN A 53 -8.42 -8.18 6.43
C ASN A 53 -9.02 -8.58 7.79
N ILE A 54 -9.09 -7.66 8.75
CA ILE A 54 -9.87 -7.85 9.99
C ILE A 54 -11.35 -8.03 9.66
N ALA A 55 -11.93 -7.18 8.82
CA ALA A 55 -13.34 -7.26 8.45
C ALA A 55 -13.69 -8.56 7.69
N LYS A 56 -12.73 -9.13 6.96
CA LYS A 56 -12.84 -10.43 6.28
C LYS A 56 -12.59 -11.64 7.19
N GLY A 57 -12.19 -11.43 8.45
CA GLY A 57 -11.81 -12.49 9.38
C GLY A 57 -10.48 -13.18 9.04
N ILE A 58 -9.65 -12.55 8.20
CA ILE A 58 -8.33 -13.07 7.81
C ILE A 58 -7.30 -12.72 8.88
N TYR A 59 -7.28 -11.46 9.33
CA TYR A 59 -6.37 -11.02 10.39
C TYR A 59 -7.05 -11.06 11.76
N PRO A 60 -6.29 -11.29 12.85
CA PRO A 60 -6.83 -11.15 14.20
C PRO A 60 -7.20 -9.68 14.46
N ASP A 61 -8.20 -9.47 15.32
CA ASP A 61 -8.65 -8.14 15.76
C ASP A 61 -7.58 -7.33 16.50
N THR A 62 -6.50 -7.99 16.95
CA THR A 62 -5.30 -7.40 17.55
C THR A 62 -4.27 -6.89 16.53
N ALA A 63 -4.44 -7.16 15.22
CA ALA A 63 -3.52 -6.68 14.19
C ALA A 63 -3.50 -5.15 14.14
N ARG A 64 -2.31 -4.56 14.03
CA ARG A 64 -2.09 -3.10 13.97
C ARG A 64 -1.11 -2.77 12.85
N ALA A 65 -1.46 -1.79 12.03
CA ALA A 65 -0.54 -1.14 11.14
C ALA A 65 0.38 -0.22 11.94
N PHE A 66 1.61 -0.06 11.46
CA PHE A 66 2.56 0.93 11.95
C PHE A 66 3.37 1.48 10.78
N GLN A 67 4.04 2.60 11.00
CA GLN A 67 4.96 3.20 10.04
C GLN A 67 6.27 3.54 10.75
N PHE A 68 7.38 3.54 10.02
CA PHE A 68 8.66 3.94 10.59
C PHE A 68 8.69 5.44 10.90
N ASP A 69 9.51 5.85 11.87
CA ASP A 69 9.65 7.26 12.25
C ASP A 69 10.16 8.14 11.09
N LYS A 70 11.02 7.57 10.25
CA LYS A 70 11.51 8.24 9.04
C LYS A 70 10.51 8.22 7.88
N GLY A 71 9.41 7.49 8.02
CA GLY A 71 8.39 7.31 7.01
C GLY A 71 8.53 6.05 6.18
N THR A 72 7.59 5.90 5.25
CA THR A 72 7.52 4.80 4.28
C THR A 72 7.33 5.35 2.88
N VAL A 73 7.57 4.50 1.87
CA VAL A 73 7.23 4.83 0.49
C VAL A 73 5.72 5.01 0.39
N GLY A 74 5.28 6.10 -0.26
CA GLY A 74 3.89 6.25 -0.67
C GLY A 74 3.81 6.85 -2.06
N ASN A 75 2.94 6.27 -2.86
CA ASN A 75 2.72 6.66 -4.25
C ASN A 75 1.23 6.92 -4.50
N THR A 76 0.91 7.22 -5.75
CA THR A 76 -0.46 7.41 -6.22
C THR A 76 -0.67 6.50 -7.41
N ASN A 77 -1.80 5.80 -7.46
CA ASN A 77 -2.19 5.05 -8.64
C ASN A 77 -2.69 6.01 -9.74
N TYR A 78 -2.21 5.85 -10.96
CA TYR A 78 -2.59 6.68 -12.10
C TYR A 78 -3.43 5.89 -13.09
N ILE A 79 -4.46 6.53 -13.65
CA ILE A 79 -5.22 6.01 -14.79
C ILE A 79 -4.77 6.76 -16.03
N ALA A 80 -4.37 6.02 -17.06
CA ALA A 80 -3.89 6.57 -18.33
C ALA A 80 -4.74 6.06 -19.50
N ILE A 81 -4.83 6.88 -20.56
CA ILE A 81 -5.44 6.48 -21.83
C ILE A 81 -4.32 6.10 -22.79
N ALA A 82 -4.28 4.84 -23.21
CA ALA A 82 -3.31 4.38 -24.20
C ALA A 82 -3.40 5.18 -25.51
N LEU A 83 -2.26 5.47 -26.12
CA LEU A 83 -2.18 6.26 -27.36
C LEU A 83 -3.04 5.66 -28.48
N ASN A 84 -3.07 4.33 -28.58
CA ASN A 84 -3.84 3.57 -29.56
C ASN A 84 -5.27 3.23 -29.11
N SER A 85 -5.76 3.79 -28.00
CA SER A 85 -7.13 3.54 -27.55
C SER A 85 -8.14 3.91 -28.64
N PRO A 86 -9.06 2.99 -29.02
CA PRO A 86 -10.07 3.24 -30.04
C PRO A 86 -11.22 4.11 -29.51
N ASN A 87 -11.32 4.32 -28.19
CA ASN A 87 -12.38 5.11 -27.57
C ASN A 87 -11.85 6.05 -26.48
N LYS A 88 -11.11 7.07 -26.91
CA LYS A 88 -10.52 8.08 -26.01
C LYS A 88 -11.57 8.94 -25.31
N ALA A 89 -12.64 9.32 -26.03
CA ALA A 89 -13.71 10.12 -25.46
C ALA A 89 -14.45 9.38 -24.34
N GLY A 90 -14.81 8.11 -24.56
CA GLY A 90 -15.42 7.27 -23.52
C GLY A 90 -14.49 7.05 -22.33
N ALA A 91 -13.20 6.84 -22.57
CA ALA A 91 -12.21 6.69 -21.50
C ALA A 91 -12.11 7.97 -20.64
N LEU A 92 -12.16 9.16 -21.24
CA LEU A 92 -12.19 10.43 -20.49
C LEU A 92 -13.44 10.57 -19.62
N VAL A 93 -14.61 10.15 -20.11
CA VAL A 93 -15.86 10.17 -19.32
C VAL A 93 -15.73 9.26 -18.09
N VAL A 94 -15.21 8.05 -18.26
CA VAL A 94 -15.00 7.11 -17.15
C VAL A 94 -13.98 7.66 -16.15
N ILE A 95 -12.87 8.25 -16.61
CA ILE A 95 -11.87 8.86 -15.72
C ILE A 95 -12.50 10.02 -14.93
N ASN A 96 -13.30 10.86 -15.57
CA ASN A 96 -14.00 11.95 -14.88
C ASN A 96 -14.97 11.42 -13.81
N GLU A 97 -15.66 10.31 -14.09
CA GLU A 97 -16.54 9.67 -13.12
C GLU A 97 -15.76 9.05 -11.95
N ILE A 98 -14.63 8.38 -12.20
CA ILE A 98 -13.77 7.84 -11.13
C ILE A 98 -13.25 8.94 -10.20
N LEU A 99 -12.98 10.14 -10.75
CA LEU A 99 -12.54 11.30 -9.98
C LEU A 99 -13.70 12.04 -9.27
N SER A 100 -14.95 11.64 -9.48
CA SER A 100 -16.09 12.27 -8.82
C SER A 100 -16.04 12.05 -7.31
N ALA A 101 -16.54 13.03 -6.54
CA ALA A 101 -16.57 12.94 -5.08
C ALA A 101 -17.37 11.72 -4.59
N GLU A 102 -18.41 11.35 -5.33
CA GLU A 102 -19.25 10.20 -5.03
C GLU A 102 -18.49 8.88 -5.17
N ILE A 103 -17.78 8.70 -6.30
CA ILE A 103 -17.01 7.47 -6.54
C ILE A 103 -15.78 7.41 -5.64
N GLN A 104 -15.08 8.53 -5.40
CA GLN A 104 -13.98 8.60 -4.45
C GLN A 104 -14.43 8.25 -3.03
N LEU A 105 -15.59 8.75 -2.59
CA LEU A 105 -16.16 8.38 -1.30
C LEU A 105 -16.52 6.90 -1.23
N SER A 106 -17.15 6.35 -2.28
CA SER A 106 -17.50 4.93 -2.33
C SER A 106 -16.26 4.04 -2.24
N GLN A 107 -15.16 4.40 -2.92
CA GLN A 107 -13.90 3.69 -2.81
C GLN A 107 -13.27 3.82 -1.41
N TYR A 108 -13.29 5.03 -0.82
CA TYR A 108 -12.79 5.26 0.53
C TYR A 108 -13.58 4.46 1.58
N GLU A 109 -14.90 4.37 1.44
CA GLU A 109 -15.77 3.66 2.35
C GLU A 109 -15.69 2.14 2.20
N ASN A 110 -15.72 1.64 0.96
CA ASN A 110 -15.89 0.20 0.69
C ASN A 110 -14.58 -0.52 0.37
N LEU A 111 -13.67 0.13 -0.37
CA LEU A 111 -12.36 -0.43 -0.71
C LEU A 111 -11.29 -0.04 0.30
N LYS A 112 -11.55 0.99 1.11
CA LYS A 112 -10.59 1.58 2.05
C LYS A 112 -9.33 2.03 1.32
N THR A 113 -9.51 2.77 0.23
CA THR A 113 -8.41 3.42 -0.51
C THR A 113 -8.37 4.91 -0.18
N LEU A 114 -7.18 5.50 -0.14
CA LEU A 114 -7.05 6.94 0.11
C LEU A 114 -7.65 7.73 -1.07
N PRO A 115 -8.56 8.69 -0.81
CA PRO A 115 -9.15 9.49 -1.87
C PRO A 115 -8.13 10.51 -2.41
N VAL A 116 -8.19 10.77 -3.72
CA VAL A 116 -7.33 11.76 -4.40
C VAL A 116 -8.00 13.13 -4.59
N ILE A 117 -9.11 13.38 -3.87
CA ILE A 117 -9.89 14.60 -3.99
C ILE A 117 -9.31 15.73 -3.13
N ASP A 118 -9.36 16.95 -3.65
CA ASP A 118 -9.07 18.14 -2.86
C ASP A 118 -10.24 18.42 -1.93
N TYR A 119 -10.04 18.13 -0.64
CA TYR A 119 -11.06 18.29 0.40
C TYR A 119 -11.66 19.70 0.42
N ASN A 120 -10.88 20.74 0.09
CA ASN A 120 -11.37 22.12 0.11
C ASN A 120 -12.37 22.43 -1.00
N LYS A 121 -12.39 21.62 -2.06
CA LYS A 121 -13.34 21.75 -3.18
C LYS A 121 -14.65 20.99 -2.96
N LEU A 122 -14.74 20.20 -1.89
CA LEU A 122 -15.95 19.47 -1.53
C LEU A 122 -17.03 20.41 -0.98
N SER A 123 -18.29 20.09 -1.29
CA SER A 123 -19.45 20.71 -0.63
C SER A 123 -19.49 20.37 0.86
N VAL A 124 -20.26 21.12 1.64
CA VAL A 124 -20.44 20.86 3.09
C VAL A 124 -20.96 19.44 3.35
N ASP A 125 -21.91 18.98 2.54
CA ASP A 125 -22.49 17.64 2.71
C ASP A 125 -21.52 16.54 2.28
N GLN A 126 -20.71 16.77 1.24
CA GLN A 126 -19.64 15.84 0.87
C GLN A 126 -18.60 15.72 1.98
N LYS A 127 -18.13 16.83 2.54
CA LYS A 127 -17.18 16.84 3.66
C LYS A 127 -17.69 16.00 4.83
N LYS A 128 -18.93 16.25 5.27
CA LYS A 128 -19.57 15.46 6.33
C LYS A 128 -19.57 13.95 6.05
N ARG A 129 -19.83 13.55 4.80
CA ARG A 129 -19.81 12.13 4.41
C ARG A 129 -18.41 11.53 4.44
N PHE A 130 -17.39 12.25 3.95
CA PHE A 130 -15.99 11.81 4.05
C PHE A 130 -15.52 11.71 5.51
N ASP A 131 -15.85 12.70 6.34
CA ASP A 131 -15.46 12.73 7.76
C ASP A 131 -16.15 11.62 8.58
N ALA A 132 -17.32 11.16 8.12
CA ALA A 132 -18.07 10.09 8.77
C ALA A 132 -17.58 8.68 8.41
N VAL A 133 -16.66 8.53 7.44
CA VAL A 133 -16.17 7.21 7.03
C VAL A 133 -15.40 6.56 8.18
N ASN A 134 -15.92 5.42 8.64
CA ASN A 134 -15.17 4.55 9.55
C ASN A 134 -14.17 3.72 8.75
N ILE A 135 -12.89 4.04 8.90
CA ILE A 135 -11.80 3.34 8.21
C ILE A 135 -11.53 1.94 8.76
N GLY A 136 -12.01 1.66 9.97
CA GLY A 136 -11.84 0.38 10.64
C GLY A 136 -10.70 0.42 11.65
N GLN A 137 -10.58 -0.68 12.40
CA GLN A 137 -9.63 -0.76 13.50
C GLN A 137 -8.22 -1.15 13.03
N GLY A 138 -7.24 -0.75 13.83
CA GLY A 138 -5.84 -1.11 13.63
C GLY A 138 -5.15 -0.40 12.48
N THR A 139 -5.75 0.64 11.91
CA THR A 139 -5.15 1.47 10.85
C THR A 139 -4.47 2.72 11.43
N ILE A 140 -3.62 3.34 10.61
CA ILE A 140 -3.03 4.66 10.89
C ILE A 140 -3.91 5.74 10.23
N PRO A 141 -4.18 6.88 10.88
CA PRO A 141 -4.94 7.97 10.27
C PRO A 141 -4.30 8.51 8.98
N GLN A 142 -5.13 8.93 8.01
CA GLN A 142 -4.67 9.48 6.73
C GLN A 142 -3.64 10.61 6.89
N GLU A 143 -3.90 11.58 7.76
CA GLU A 143 -2.99 12.71 7.99
C GLU A 143 -1.60 12.24 8.42
N GLU A 144 -1.56 11.24 9.31
CA GLU A 144 -0.31 10.66 9.78
C GLU A 144 0.43 9.92 8.64
N LEU A 145 -0.27 9.11 7.85
CA LEU A 145 0.31 8.42 6.68
C LEU A 145 0.92 9.42 5.68
N LEU A 146 0.20 10.50 5.37
CA LEU A 146 0.64 11.50 4.41
C LEU A 146 1.81 12.34 4.94
N SER A 147 1.86 12.61 6.24
CA SER A 147 2.92 13.41 6.86
C SER A 147 4.31 12.76 6.82
N LYS A 148 4.37 11.42 6.77
CA LYS A 148 5.62 10.64 6.72
C LYS A 148 5.83 9.93 5.38
N ARG A 149 5.20 10.42 4.31
CA ARG A 149 5.39 9.85 2.97
C ARG A 149 6.75 10.22 2.37
N ILE A 150 7.47 9.21 1.91
CA ILE A 150 8.73 9.35 1.15
C ILE A 150 8.45 9.02 -0.32
N PRO A 151 9.06 9.75 -1.29
CA PRO A 151 8.93 9.41 -2.70
C PRO A 151 9.54 8.04 -3.04
N GLU A 152 9.03 7.43 -4.11
CA GLU A 152 9.66 6.26 -4.71
C GLU A 152 11.05 6.59 -5.26
N ILE A 153 11.90 5.57 -5.28
CA ILE A 153 13.19 5.63 -5.94
C ILE A 153 13.02 5.72 -7.47
N PRO A 154 13.99 6.30 -8.20
CA PRO A 154 13.91 6.39 -9.66
C PRO A 154 13.67 5.05 -10.34
N ALA A 155 12.70 5.00 -11.26
CA ALA A 155 12.25 3.76 -11.91
C ALA A 155 13.39 3.01 -12.64
N ASN A 156 14.38 3.73 -13.16
CA ASN A 156 15.53 3.13 -13.84
C ASN A 156 16.47 2.36 -12.89
N LEU A 157 16.34 2.53 -11.58
CA LEU A 157 17.11 1.79 -10.59
C LEU A 157 16.42 0.51 -10.13
N ILE A 158 15.11 0.35 -10.37
CA ILE A 158 14.34 -0.81 -9.92
C ILE A 158 14.94 -2.12 -10.45
N PRO A 159 15.22 -2.29 -11.76
CA PRO A 159 15.76 -3.54 -12.26
C PRO A 159 17.13 -3.89 -11.65
N ILE A 160 17.95 -2.87 -11.39
CA ILE A 160 19.28 -3.03 -10.78
C ILE A 160 19.13 -3.51 -9.33
N ILE A 161 18.16 -2.98 -8.59
CA ILE A 161 17.90 -3.38 -7.21
C ILE A 161 17.33 -4.79 -7.15
N GLU A 162 16.44 -5.15 -8.07
CA GLU A 162 15.87 -6.50 -8.18
C GLU A 162 16.97 -7.54 -8.46
N GLU A 163 17.87 -7.25 -9.40
CA GLU A 163 19.02 -8.12 -9.71
C GLU A 163 19.93 -8.29 -8.48
N ILE A 164 20.35 -7.19 -7.86
CA ILE A 164 21.21 -7.22 -6.67
C ILE A 164 20.51 -7.96 -5.52
N TRP A 165 19.21 -7.74 -5.31
CA TRP A 165 18.45 -8.46 -4.29
C TRP A 165 18.55 -9.97 -4.49
N LEU A 166 18.26 -10.45 -5.71
CA LEU A 166 18.26 -11.87 -6.04
C LEU A 166 19.66 -12.51 -5.89
N GLU A 167 20.72 -11.77 -6.21
CA GLU A 167 22.10 -12.26 -6.11
C GLU A 167 22.64 -12.24 -4.68
N GLU A 168 22.26 -11.24 -3.90
CA GLU A 168 22.98 -10.85 -2.69
C GLU A 168 22.20 -11.05 -1.38
N VAL A 169 20.89 -11.32 -1.40
CA VAL A 169 20.11 -11.44 -0.15
C VAL A 169 19.61 -12.87 0.14
N PRO A 170 18.83 -13.54 -0.73
CA PRO A 170 18.35 -14.89 -0.45
C PRO A 170 19.50 -15.89 -0.21
N GLY A 171 19.48 -16.55 0.94
CA GLY A 171 20.44 -17.59 1.31
C GLY A 171 21.87 -17.10 1.57
N LYS A 172 22.08 -15.79 1.77
CA LYS A 172 23.35 -15.23 2.23
C LYS A 172 23.45 -15.14 3.75
#